data_AF-A0A4Y7QNH9-F1
#
_entry.id   AF-A0A4Y7QNH9-F1
#
_cell.length_a   1.000
_cell.length_b   1.000
_cell.length_c   1.000
_cell.angle_alpha   90.00
_cell.angle_beta   90.00
_cell.angle_gamma   90.00
#
_symmetry.space_group_name_H-M   'P 1'
#
loop_
_entity.id
_entity.type
_entity.pdbx_description
1 polymer ?
#
loop_
_entity_poly.entity_id
_entity_poly.type
_entity_poly.pdbx_seq_one_letter_code
_entity_poly.pdbx_strand_id
1 'polypeptide(L)'
;MTLAQTVVMISIGTIIVQPIVEKSIIKAIVGAAIFVISVVILEYLQLKSNAFEKFITGKSKIVIENGTLNIQNLKKLRLTVDQLEIRLRNQGISNIKDVKTATLEPNGQLGYELKEDAKPLTVGDFKEFMDSYFIKTSASDHSVVSSAATTQQKTSSKPNIFEEIENQPQQNPKYLR
;
A
#
# COMPACT_ATOMS: atom_id res chain seq x y z
N MET A 1 -13.98 -4.93 -9.55
CA MET A 1 -15.04 -5.73 -10.20
C MET A 1 -16.05 -6.09 -9.13
N THR A 2 -17.27 -5.56 -9.21
CA THR A 2 -18.34 -5.89 -8.25
C THR A 2 -19.00 -7.21 -8.65
N LEU A 3 -19.63 -7.90 -7.70
CA LEU A 3 -20.39 -9.12 -8.01
C LEU A 3 -21.55 -8.80 -8.99
N ALA A 4 -22.21 -7.65 -8.81
CA ALA A 4 -23.25 -7.18 -9.71
C ALA A 4 -22.73 -7.02 -11.16
N GLN A 5 -21.53 -6.46 -11.34
CA GLN A 5 -20.91 -6.32 -12.66
C GLN A 5 -20.63 -7.68 -13.32
N THR A 6 -20.16 -8.67 -12.56
CA THR A 6 -19.94 -10.03 -13.08
C THR A 6 -21.26 -10.67 -13.54
N VAL A 7 -22.34 -10.51 -12.77
CA VAL A 7 -23.67 -11.01 -13.15
C VAL A 7 -24.15 -10.34 -14.43
N VAL A 8 -24.02 -9.01 -14.53
CA VAL A 8 -24.37 -8.25 -15.74
C VAL A 8 -23.60 -8.75 -16.96
N MET A 9 -22.29 -9.01 -16.84
CA MET A 9 -21.49 -9.55 -17.94
C MET A 9 -21.99 -10.90 -18.44
N ILE A 10 -22.33 -11.82 -17.53
CA ILE A 10 -22.86 -13.14 -17.88
C ILE A 10 -24.25 -13.00 -18.52
N SER A 11 -25.10 -12.12 -17.97
CA SER A 11 -26.46 -11.89 -18.47
C SER A 11 -26.50 -11.15 -19.83
N ILE A 12 -25.55 -10.27 -20.12
CA ILE A 12 -25.49 -9.62 -21.45
C ILE A 12 -25.36 -10.66 -22.57
N GLY A 13 -24.57 -11.71 -22.35
CA GLY A 13 -24.44 -12.81 -23.32
C GLY A 13 -25.78 -13.49 -23.62
N THR A 14 -26.62 -13.71 -22.60
CA THR A 14 -27.93 -14.34 -22.81
C THR A 14 -28.93 -13.40 -23.49
N ILE A 15 -28.89 -12.11 -23.16
CA ILE A 15 -29.74 -11.08 -23.79
C ILE A 15 -29.41 -10.93 -25.28
N ILE A 16 -28.13 -10.99 -25.66
CA ILE A 16 -27.72 -10.93 -27.07
C ILE A 16 -28.25 -12.13 -27.88
N VAL A 17 -28.35 -13.30 -27.27
CA VAL A 17 -28.80 -14.54 -27.94
C VAL A 17 -30.33 -14.61 -28.06
N GLN A 18 -31.09 -13.99 -27.15
CA GLN A 18 -32.55 -14.08 -27.11
C GLN A 18 -33.28 -13.76 -28.43
N PRO A 19 -32.92 -12.71 -29.20
CA PRO A 19 -33.57 -12.41 -30.48
C PRO A 19 -33.42 -13.50 -31.55
N ILE A 20 -32.40 -14.36 -31.43
CA ILE A 20 -32.16 -15.48 -32.36
C ILE A 20 -33.06 -16.67 -32.02
N VAL A 21 -33.36 -16.87 -30.73
CA VAL A 21 -34.13 -18.01 -30.22
C VAL A 21 -35.64 -17.72 -30.23
N GLU A 22 -36.04 -16.49 -29.95
CA GLU A 22 -37.44 -16.10 -29.83
C GLU A 22 -38.06 -15.77 -31.21
N LYS A 23 -39.22 -16.36 -31.51
CA LYS A 23 -39.92 -16.11 -32.80
C LYS A 23 -40.47 -14.68 -32.94
N SER A 24 -40.68 -14.00 -31.82
CA SER A 24 -41.20 -12.63 -31.79
C SER A 24 -40.13 -11.65 -31.33
N ILE A 25 -39.65 -10.80 -32.25
CA ILE A 25 -38.67 -9.74 -31.97
C ILE A 25 -39.15 -8.79 -30.85
N ILE A 26 -40.46 -8.54 -30.78
CA ILE A 26 -41.06 -7.64 -29.78
C ILE A 26 -40.87 -8.22 -28.37
N LYS A 27 -41.06 -9.53 -28.20
CA LYS A 27 -40.84 -10.18 -26.91
C LYS A 27 -39.38 -10.12 -26.48
N ALA A 28 -38.44 -10.26 -27.43
CA ALA A 28 -37.02 -10.12 -27.15
C ALA A 28 -36.65 -8.70 -26.71
N ILE A 29 -37.19 -7.67 -27.38
CA ILE A 29 -36.98 -6.26 -27.01
C ILE A 29 -37.56 -5.96 -25.62
N VAL A 30 -38.77 -6.45 -25.33
CA VAL A 30 -39.40 -6.28 -24.01
C VAL A 30 -38.57 -6.96 -22.92
N GLY A 31 -38.08 -8.18 -23.17
CA GLY A 31 -37.19 -8.89 -22.25
C GLY A 31 -35.90 -8.12 -21.96
N ALA A 32 -35.26 -7.58 -23.01
CA ALA A 32 -34.07 -6.75 -22.88
C ALA A 32 -34.34 -5.46 -22.08
N ALA A 33 -35.47 -4.78 -22.33
CA ALA A 33 -35.85 -3.58 -21.60
C ALA A 33 -36.09 -3.87 -20.10
N ILE A 34 -36.78 -4.97 -19.78
CA ILE A 34 -37.00 -5.41 -18.40
C ILE A 34 -35.67 -5.72 -17.70
N PHE A 35 -34.72 -6.34 -18.41
CA PHE A 35 -33.40 -6.62 -17.87
C PHE A 35 -32.64 -5.32 -17.55
N VAL A 36 -32.58 -4.37 -18.49
CA VAL A 36 -31.93 -3.07 -18.28
C VAL A 36 -32.54 -2.32 -17.08
N ILE A 37 -33.87 -2.27 -17.02
CA ILE A 37 -34.59 -1.63 -15.90
C ILE A 37 -34.25 -2.34 -14.58
N SER A 38 -34.21 -3.67 -14.56
CA SER A 38 -33.84 -4.46 -13.38
C SER A 38 -32.42 -4.13 -12.89
N VAL A 39 -31.46 -3.99 -13.80
CA VAL A 39 -30.07 -3.63 -13.44
C VAL A 39 -30.01 -2.24 -12.83
N VAL A 40 -30.67 -1.25 -13.46
CA VAL A 40 -30.72 0.13 -12.95
C VAL A 40 -31.37 0.20 -11.57
N ILE A 41 -32.47 -0.51 -11.36
CA ILE A 41 -33.14 -0.60 -10.06
C ILE A 41 -32.20 -1.22 -9.03
N LEU A 42 -31.51 -2.31 -9.35
CA LEU A 42 -30.58 -2.97 -8.43
C LEU A 42 -29.43 -2.05 -8.01
N GLU A 43 -28.84 -1.32 -8.96
CA GLU A 43 -27.77 -0.35 -8.70
C GLU A 43 -28.25 0.81 -7.82
N TYR A 44 -29.43 1.36 -8.11
CA TYR A 44 -30.05 2.38 -7.29
C TYR A 44 -30.34 1.89 -5.86
N LEU A 45 -30.81 0.66 -5.70
CA LEU A 45 -31.04 0.06 -4.37
C LEU A 45 -29.75 -0.14 -3.59
N GLN A 46 -28.65 -0.55 -4.25
CA GLN A 46 -27.34 -0.67 -3.62
C GLN A 46 -26.83 0.68 -3.13
N LEU A 47 -26.93 1.74 -3.95
CA LEU A 47 -26.48 3.08 -3.57
C LEU A 47 -27.35 3.72 -2.48
N LYS A 48 -28.65 3.42 -2.47
CA LYS A 48 -29.59 3.99 -1.50
C LYS A 48 -29.54 3.31 -0.14
N SER A 49 -29.16 2.04 -0.06
CA SER A 49 -29.22 1.25 1.17
C SER A 49 -27.91 0.53 1.44
N ASN A 50 -27.16 1.03 2.43
CA ASN A 50 -25.96 0.38 2.96
C ASN A 50 -26.22 -1.05 3.46
N ALA A 51 -27.45 -1.36 3.89
CA ALA A 51 -27.81 -2.72 4.30
C ALA A 51 -27.91 -3.67 3.10
N PHE A 52 -28.48 -3.19 1.99
CA PHE A 52 -28.59 -3.94 0.74
C PHE A 52 -27.23 -4.11 0.07
N GLU A 53 -26.42 -3.04 0.06
CA GLU A 53 -25.02 -3.09 -0.35
C GLU A 53 -24.24 -4.15 0.44
N LYS A 54 -24.30 -4.13 1.79
CA LYS A 54 -23.61 -5.12 2.63
C LYS A 54 -24.12 -6.54 2.45
N PHE A 55 -25.40 -6.72 2.10
CA PHE A 55 -25.98 -8.03 1.83
C PHE A 55 -25.48 -8.61 0.49
N ILE A 56 -25.42 -7.79 -0.57
CA ILE A 56 -24.96 -8.22 -1.89
C ILE A 56 -23.44 -8.33 -1.96
N THR A 57 -22.73 -7.28 -1.53
CA THR A 57 -21.26 -7.23 -1.61
C THR A 57 -20.62 -8.13 -0.57
N GLY A 58 -21.28 -8.34 0.58
CA GLY A 58 -20.73 -9.07 1.71
C GLY A 58 -19.92 -8.17 2.66
N LYS A 59 -19.42 -8.75 3.75
CA LYS A 59 -18.59 -8.04 4.74
C LYS A 59 -17.18 -8.60 4.72
N SER A 60 -16.19 -7.72 4.79
CA SER A 60 -14.80 -8.13 4.99
C SER A 60 -14.65 -8.85 6.34
N LYS A 61 -13.65 -9.72 6.41
CA LYS A 61 -13.36 -10.53 7.59
C LYS A 61 -11.90 -10.38 7.96
N ILE A 62 -11.63 -10.03 9.21
CA ILE A 62 -10.27 -9.93 9.73
C ILE A 62 -9.66 -11.34 9.79
N VAL A 63 -8.53 -11.52 9.12
CA VAL A 63 -7.77 -12.78 9.07
C VAL A 63 -6.45 -12.69 9.83
N ILE A 64 -5.89 -11.49 10.00
CA ILE A 64 -4.71 -11.22 10.82
C ILE A 64 -4.99 -9.99 11.69
N GLU A 65 -4.63 -10.07 12.96
CA GLU A 65 -4.73 -8.97 13.91
C GLU A 65 -3.45 -8.92 14.76
N ASN A 66 -2.73 -7.80 14.70
CA ASN A 66 -1.47 -7.53 15.37
C ASN A 66 -0.38 -8.60 15.17
N GLY A 67 -0.35 -9.23 13.98
CA GLY A 67 0.57 -10.30 13.64
C GLY A 67 0.14 -11.69 14.14
N THR A 68 -1.10 -11.82 14.62
CA THR A 68 -1.70 -13.09 15.03
C THR A 68 -2.80 -13.51 14.07
N LEU A 69 -2.86 -14.80 13.75
CA LEU A 69 -3.84 -15.35 12.82
C LEU A 69 -5.20 -15.54 13.49
N ASN A 70 -6.26 -15.03 12.87
CA ASN A 70 -7.62 -15.29 13.31
C ASN A 70 -8.13 -16.63 12.75
N ILE A 71 -7.75 -17.73 13.43
CA ILE A 71 -8.09 -19.10 13.01
C ILE A 71 -9.60 -19.32 12.86
N GLN A 72 -10.42 -18.65 13.68
CA GLN A 72 -11.88 -18.78 13.60
C GLN A 72 -12.42 -18.22 12.28
N ASN A 73 -11.95 -17.04 11.88
CA ASN A 73 -12.35 -16.43 10.61
C ASN A 73 -11.78 -17.19 9.42
N LEU A 74 -10.55 -17.69 9.50
CA LEU A 74 -9.97 -18.55 8.46
C LEU A 74 -10.81 -19.81 8.21
N LYS A 75 -11.25 -20.49 9.27
CA LYS A 75 -12.16 -21.64 9.15
C LYS A 75 -13.49 -21.28 8.50
N LYS A 76 -14.10 -20.15 8.89
CA LYS A 76 -15.36 -19.67 8.28
C LYS A 76 -15.22 -19.33 6.80
N LEU A 77 -14.05 -18.83 6.40
CA LEU A 77 -13.72 -18.49 5.02
C LEU A 77 -13.22 -19.68 4.20
N ARG A 78 -13.03 -20.85 4.81
CA ARG A 78 -12.36 -22.02 4.21
C ARG A 78 -11.00 -21.65 3.60
N LEU A 79 -10.30 -20.72 4.26
CA LEU A 79 -8.99 -20.20 3.85
C LEU A 79 -7.91 -20.89 4.69
N THR A 80 -6.97 -21.59 4.04
CA THR A 80 -5.83 -22.20 4.75
C THR A 80 -4.77 -21.14 5.08
N VAL A 81 -3.89 -21.46 6.04
CA VAL A 81 -2.76 -20.57 6.39
C VAL A 81 -1.83 -20.40 5.19
N ASP A 82 -1.50 -21.48 4.48
CA ASP A 82 -0.66 -21.43 3.28
C ASP A 82 -1.25 -20.50 2.19
N GLN A 83 -2.57 -20.54 1.99
CA GLN A 83 -3.25 -19.68 1.03
C GLN A 83 -3.24 -18.20 1.46
N LEU A 84 -3.26 -17.92 2.76
CA LEU A 84 -3.10 -16.57 3.28
C LEU A 84 -1.66 -16.09 3.10
N GLU A 85 -0.67 -16.93 3.39
CA GLU A 85 0.75 -16.62 3.21
C GLU A 85 1.11 -16.36 1.75
N ILE A 86 0.57 -17.15 0.82
CA ILE A 86 0.72 -16.90 -0.62
C ILE A 86 0.17 -15.51 -0.97
N ARG A 87 -1.00 -15.13 -0.44
CA ARG A 87 -1.59 -13.79 -0.69
C ARG A 87 -0.73 -12.68 -0.10
N LEU A 88 -0.20 -12.83 1.11
CA LEU A 88 0.72 -11.87 1.72
C LEU A 88 1.99 -11.71 0.88
N ARG A 89 2.59 -12.82 0.43
CA ARG A 89 3.79 -12.79 -0.42
C ARG A 89 3.53 -12.12 -1.76
N ASN A 90 2.35 -12.29 -2.35
CA ASN A 90 1.94 -11.58 -3.56
C ASN A 90 1.81 -10.07 -3.35
N GLN A 91 1.64 -9.61 -2.10
CA GLN A 91 1.66 -8.19 -1.71
C GLN A 91 3.06 -7.72 -1.27
N GLY A 92 4.10 -8.54 -1.39
CA GLY A 92 5.46 -8.22 -0.95
C GLY A 92 5.71 -8.38 0.55
N ILE A 93 4.77 -8.99 1.29
CA ILE A 93 4.88 -9.17 2.74
C ILE A 93 5.41 -10.58 3.03
N SER A 94 6.61 -10.67 3.56
CA SER A 94 7.25 -11.96 3.88
C SER A 94 6.91 -12.48 5.27
N ASN A 95 6.70 -11.61 6.26
CA ASN A 95 6.40 -12.01 7.63
C ASN A 95 5.01 -11.57 8.05
N ILE A 96 4.23 -12.51 8.59
CA ILE A 96 2.92 -12.23 9.20
C ILE A 96 3.05 -11.25 10.38
N LYS A 97 4.18 -11.29 11.11
CA LYS A 97 4.41 -10.43 12.27
C LYS A 97 4.45 -8.94 11.94
N ASP A 98 4.76 -8.59 10.70
CA ASP A 98 4.84 -7.20 10.22
C ASP A 98 3.46 -6.61 9.92
N VAL A 99 2.42 -7.45 9.88
CA VAL A 99 1.04 -7.06 9.60
C VAL A 99 0.34 -6.64 10.89
N LYS A 100 -0.17 -5.42 10.92
CA LYS A 100 -1.03 -4.91 11.99
C LYS A 100 -2.46 -5.42 11.83
N THR A 101 -3.01 -5.39 10.63
CA THR A 101 -4.34 -5.96 10.34
C THR A 101 -4.36 -6.47 8.91
N ALA A 102 -5.00 -7.61 8.66
CA ALA A 102 -5.37 -8.01 7.32
C ALA A 102 -6.82 -8.48 7.27
N THR A 103 -7.52 -8.08 6.21
CA THR A 103 -8.90 -8.46 5.93
C THR A 103 -8.97 -9.24 4.64
N LEU A 104 -9.81 -10.28 4.62
CA LEU A 104 -10.25 -10.86 3.36
C LEU A 104 -11.54 -10.17 2.93
N GLU A 105 -11.47 -9.53 1.77
CA GLU A 105 -12.61 -8.89 1.13
C GLU A 105 -13.50 -9.94 0.44
N PRO A 106 -14.80 -9.68 0.23
CA PRO A 106 -15.71 -10.64 -0.39
C PRO A 106 -15.35 -11.05 -1.82
N ASN A 107 -14.62 -10.18 -2.53
CA ASN A 107 -14.05 -10.48 -3.85
C ASN A 107 -12.80 -11.39 -3.79
N GLY A 108 -12.41 -11.84 -2.59
CA GLY A 108 -11.25 -12.71 -2.34
C GLY A 108 -9.89 -11.99 -2.25
N GLN A 109 -9.88 -10.66 -2.38
CA GLN A 109 -8.68 -9.85 -2.24
C GLN A 109 -8.30 -9.69 -0.76
N LEU A 110 -7.01 -9.51 -0.52
CA LEU A 110 -6.45 -9.28 0.81
C LEU A 110 -6.21 -7.79 0.99
N GLY A 111 -6.94 -7.14 1.90
CA GLY A 111 -6.59 -5.83 2.44
C GLY A 111 -5.60 -5.99 3.59
N TYR A 112 -4.65 -5.08 3.74
CA TYR A 112 -3.69 -5.12 4.84
C TYR A 112 -3.25 -3.73 5.30
N GLU A 113 -2.80 -3.67 6.54
CA GLU A 113 -2.09 -2.55 7.15
C GLU A 113 -0.83 -3.12 7.83
N LEU A 114 0.34 -2.54 7.54
CA LEU A 114 1.60 -2.90 8.19
C LEU A 114 1.73 -2.20 9.55
N LYS A 115 2.51 -2.78 10.44
CA LYS A 115 2.96 -2.11 11.67
C LYS A 115 3.87 -0.93 11.33
N GLU A 116 3.94 0.07 12.21
CA GLU A 116 4.72 1.30 11.97
C GLU A 116 6.16 1.00 11.56
N ASP A 117 6.83 0.09 12.25
CA ASP A 117 8.24 -0.29 11.97
C ASP A 117 8.43 -0.99 10.61
N ALA A 118 7.37 -1.53 10.03
CA ALA A 118 7.40 -2.24 8.75
C ALA A 118 6.82 -1.41 7.59
N LYS A 119 6.24 -0.24 7.85
CA LYS A 119 5.72 0.65 6.80
C LYS A 119 6.89 1.25 6.01
N PRO A 120 6.79 1.33 4.67
CA PRO A 120 7.77 2.06 3.90
C PRO A 120 7.68 3.56 4.22
N LEU A 121 8.84 4.21 4.33
CA LEU A 121 8.91 5.65 4.53
C LEU A 121 8.38 6.37 3.27
N THR A 122 7.44 7.29 3.42
CA THR A 122 6.99 8.10 2.29
C THR A 122 7.97 9.25 2.05
N VAL A 123 7.94 9.81 0.83
CA VAL A 123 8.74 11.01 0.50
C VAL A 123 8.32 12.20 1.38
N GLY A 124 7.04 12.27 1.80
CA GLY A 124 6.54 13.29 2.71
C GLY A 124 7.19 13.17 4.08
N ASP A 125 7.13 11.98 4.68
CA ASP A 125 7.72 11.70 6.01
C ASP A 125 9.22 11.98 6.01
N PHE A 126 9.91 11.60 4.93
CA PHE A 126 11.34 11.87 4.77
C PHE A 126 11.65 13.38 4.72
N LYS A 127 10.87 14.17 3.97
CA LYS A 127 11.05 15.63 3.90
C LYS A 127 10.83 16.28 5.26
N GLU A 128 9.76 15.92 5.96
CA GLU A 128 9.47 16.43 7.30
C GLU A 128 10.60 16.12 8.28
N PHE A 129 11.13 14.88 8.23
CA PHE A 129 12.30 14.49 9.01
C PHE A 129 13.54 15.34 8.66
N MET A 130 13.86 15.51 7.38
CA MET A 130 15.03 16.28 6.95
C MET A 130 14.91 17.78 7.28
N ASP A 131 13.74 18.38 7.07
CA ASP A 131 13.48 19.79 7.40
C ASP A 131 13.65 20.02 8.91
N SER A 132 13.14 19.10 9.73
CA SER A 132 13.33 19.15 11.19
C SER A 132 14.81 19.04 11.59
N TYR A 133 15.60 18.26 10.86
CA TYR A 133 17.04 18.10 11.11
C TYR A 133 17.80 19.37 10.71
N PHE A 134 17.60 19.87 9.49
CA PHE A 134 18.30 21.04 8.97
C PHE A 134 17.92 22.36 9.66
N ILE A 135 16.66 22.53 10.06
CA ILE A 135 16.24 23.69 10.88
C ILE A 135 16.93 23.65 12.25
N LYS A 136 17.06 22.46 12.85
CA LYS A 136 17.73 22.31 14.15
C LYS A 136 19.23 22.56 14.05
N THR A 137 19.89 22.15 12.97
CA THR A 137 21.30 22.51 12.70
C THR A 137 21.46 24.02 12.51
N SER A 138 20.55 24.66 11.76
CA SER A 138 20.59 26.11 11.50
C SER A 138 20.28 26.97 12.73
N ALA A 139 19.42 26.49 13.63
CA ALA A 139 19.08 27.19 14.88
C ALA A 139 20.13 26.97 15.99
N SER A 140 20.94 25.90 15.92
CA SER A 140 22.00 25.62 16.91
C SER A 140 23.29 26.40 16.67
N ASP A 141 23.52 26.89 15.45
CA ASP A 141 24.75 27.62 15.08
C ASP A 141 24.67 29.14 15.27
N HIS A 142 23.51 29.69 15.64
CA HIS A 142 23.30 31.13 15.81
C HIS A 142 23.72 31.69 17.19
N SER A 143 24.83 31.20 17.74
CA SER A 143 25.54 31.88 18.83
C SER A 143 27.05 32.08 18.61
N VAL A 144 27.62 31.61 17.48
CA VAL A 144 29.07 31.77 17.24
C VAL A 144 29.41 32.46 15.92
N VAL A 145 28.49 32.57 14.96
CA VAL A 145 28.78 33.20 13.65
C VAL A 145 28.07 34.55 13.51
N SER A 146 28.47 35.54 14.31
CA SER A 146 28.10 36.94 14.05
C SER A 146 29.27 37.93 14.12
N SER A 147 30.51 37.45 14.19
CA SER A 147 31.71 38.29 14.31
C SER A 147 32.74 37.99 13.22
N ALA A 148 32.35 37.94 11.95
CA ALA A 148 33.35 37.87 10.86
C ALA A 148 32.78 38.24 9.47
N ALA A 149 32.15 39.41 9.35
CA ALA A 149 32.09 40.09 8.06
C ALA A 149 32.72 41.47 8.24
N THR A 150 34.06 41.51 8.19
CA THR A 150 34.90 42.58 7.60
C THR A 150 36.37 42.36 8.00
N THR A 151 37.24 42.28 6.99
CA THR A 151 38.71 42.45 7.02
C THR A 151 39.58 41.18 6.98
N GLN A 152 40.61 41.30 6.14
CA GLN A 152 41.60 40.36 5.67
C GLN A 152 42.49 39.73 6.77
N GLN A 153 43.13 38.61 6.38
CA GLN A 153 44.40 38.03 6.87
C GLN A 153 44.42 37.15 8.14
N LYS A 154 45.01 35.95 7.92
CA LYS A 154 45.97 35.20 8.75
C LYS A 154 45.50 33.84 9.31
N THR A 155 46.24 32.83 8.88
CA THR A 155 46.22 31.38 9.13
C THR A 155 46.41 30.95 10.59
N SER A 156 45.71 29.89 11.03
CA SER A 156 46.13 28.86 12.02
C SER A 156 44.92 27.92 12.27
N SER A 157 44.94 26.60 12.35
CA SER A 157 45.92 25.54 12.14
C SER A 157 45.13 24.22 12.30
N LYS A 158 44.87 23.50 11.22
CA LYS A 158 44.65 22.05 11.25
C LYS A 158 45.37 21.49 10.03
N PRO A 159 46.31 20.54 10.16
CA PRO A 159 46.95 19.96 9.01
C PRO A 159 45.88 19.24 8.19
N ASN A 160 45.88 19.47 6.88
CA ASN A 160 45.01 18.73 6.00
C ASN A 160 45.49 17.27 5.97
N ILE A 161 44.57 16.33 5.72
CA ILE A 161 44.86 14.89 5.65
C ILE A 161 46.03 14.59 4.68
N PHE A 162 46.25 15.47 3.71
CA PHE A 162 47.37 15.40 2.77
C PHE A 162 48.73 15.79 3.38
N GLU A 163 48.78 16.74 4.33
CA GLU A 163 50.02 17.14 5.03
C GLU A 163 50.46 16.10 6.07
N GLU A 164 49.53 15.29 6.60
CA GLU A 164 49.84 14.21 7.54
C GLU A 164 50.52 13.02 6.85
N ILE A 165 50.19 12.77 5.58
CA ILE A 165 50.81 11.71 4.77
C ILE A 165 52.22 12.11 4.31
N GLU A 166 52.44 13.39 4.02
CA GLU A 166 53.75 13.88 3.56
C GLU A 166 54.79 13.97 4.68
N ASN A 167 54.35 14.18 5.94
CA ASN A 167 55.22 14.29 7.11
C ASN A 167 55.42 12.98 7.88
N GLN A 168 54.83 11.85 7.46
CA GLN A 168 55.18 10.55 8.03
C GLN A 168 56.45 10.00 7.39
N PRO A 169 57.56 9.82 8.13
CA PRO A 169 58.71 9.09 7.60
C PRO A 169 58.24 7.66 7.28
N GLN A 170 58.45 7.22 6.03
CA GLN A 170 58.14 5.87 5.54
C GLN A 170 58.86 4.81 6.41
N GLN A 171 58.26 4.45 7.54
CA GLN A 171 58.66 3.26 8.28
C GLN A 171 57.98 2.08 7.62
N ASN A 172 58.71 1.48 6.67
CA ASN A 172 58.30 0.22 6.09
C ASN A 172 58.17 -0.81 7.23
N PRO A 173 57.01 -1.46 7.39
CA PRO A 173 56.81 -2.36 8.49
C PRO A 173 57.74 -3.57 8.38
N LYS A 174 58.27 -4.03 9.52
CA LYS A 174 59.36 -5.03 9.63
C LYS A 174 59.10 -6.38 8.94
N TYR A 175 57.89 -6.66 8.47
CA TYR A 175 57.53 -7.90 7.77
C TYR A 175 57.77 -7.86 6.25
N LEU A 176 58.24 -6.73 5.70
CA LEU A 176 58.57 -6.57 4.27
C LEU A 176 60.09 -6.64 3.98
N ARG A 177 60.88 -7.34 4.81
CA ARG A 177 62.28 -7.67 4.51
C ARG A 177 62.48 -9.17 4.39
#